data_AF-A0A3M9ZUK7-F1
#
_entry.id   AF-A0A3M9ZUK7-F1
#
_cell.length_a   1.000
_cell.length_b   1.000
_cell.length_c   1.000
_cell.angle_alpha   90.00
_cell.angle_beta   90.00
_cell.angle_gamma   90.00
#
_symmetry.space_group_name_H-M   'P 1'
#
loop_
_entity.id
_entity.type
_entity.pdbx_description
1 polymer ?
#
loop_
_entity_poly.entity_id
_entity_poly.type
_entity_poly.pdbx_seq_one_letter_code
_entity_poly.pdbx_strand_id
1 'polypeptide(L)'
;MPLTAEEQMILIQHVIKRHPSEQAIVEKLGPVMPEKEVQRGIDSLIGTQRVRRIGPDILQNNESHTELPVLSESLAGIIDGLDL
;
A
#
# COMPACT_ATOMS: atom_id res chain seq x y z
N MET A 1 -17.31 -8.18 -0.76
CA MET A 1 -16.66 -8.37 -2.07
C MET A 1 -15.16 -8.33 -1.86
N PRO A 2 -14.36 -9.14 -2.57
CA PRO A 2 -12.91 -8.99 -2.53
C PRO A 2 -12.49 -7.65 -3.15
N LEU A 3 -11.43 -7.04 -2.62
CA LEU A 3 -10.83 -5.83 -3.19
C LEU A 3 -10.30 -6.13 -4.61
N THR A 4 -10.47 -5.16 -5.51
CA THR A 4 -9.82 -5.19 -6.82
C THR A 4 -8.31 -4.94 -6.70
N ALA A 5 -7.55 -5.30 -7.73
CA ALA A 5 -6.11 -5.08 -7.75
C ALA A 5 -5.73 -3.58 -7.62
N GLU A 6 -6.55 -2.69 -8.20
CA GLU A 6 -6.35 -1.25 -8.09
C GLU A 6 -6.59 -0.75 -6.67
N GLU A 7 -7.70 -1.17 -6.05
CA GLU A 7 -7.99 -0.84 -4.65
C GLU A 7 -6.91 -1.34 -3.69
N GLN A 8 -6.39 -2.54 -3.92
CA GLN A 8 -5.26 -3.08 -3.16
C GLN A 8 -4.02 -2.18 -3.29
N MET A 9 -3.65 -1.77 -4.51
CA MET A 9 -2.52 -0.87 -4.75
C MET A 9 -2.72 0.51 -4.10
N ILE A 10 -3.94 1.05 -4.11
CA ILE A 10 -4.26 2.33 -3.44
C ILE A 10 -4.06 2.20 -1.94
N LEU A 11 -4.57 1.14 -1.32
CA LEU A 11 -4.40 0.88 0.11
C LEU A 11 -2.93 0.74 0.48
N ILE A 12 -2.16 -0.06 -0.27
CA ILE A 12 -0.73 -0.25 -0.04
C ILE A 12 0.02 1.08 -0.06
N GLN A 13 -0.21 1.94 -1.05
CA GLN A 13 0.44 3.26 -1.11
C GLN A 13 0.07 4.17 0.08
N HIS A 14 -1.17 4.10 0.58
CA HIS A 14 -1.57 4.86 1.76
C HIS A 14 -0.96 4.33 3.05
N VAL A 15 -0.83 3.01 3.18
CA VAL A 15 -0.15 2.41 4.33
C VAL A 15 1.34 2.73 4.29
N ILE A 16 2.02 2.64 3.13
CA ILE A 16 3.43 3.04 2.94
C ILE A 16 3.67 4.47 3.41
N LYS A 17 2.73 5.39 3.16
CA LYS A 17 2.85 6.79 3.56
C LYS A 17 2.92 6.98 5.09
N ARG A 18 2.30 6.08 5.86
CA ARG A 18 2.26 6.14 7.33
C ARG A 18 3.28 5.19 7.98
N HIS A 19 3.50 4.03 7.37
CA HIS A 19 4.37 2.96 7.83
C HIS A 19 5.32 2.57 6.68
N PRO A 20 6.55 3.10 6.65
CA PRO A 20 7.42 2.89 5.49
C PRO A 20 8.14 1.54 5.50
N SER A 21 8.07 0.75 6.58
CA SER A 21 8.65 -0.60 6.64
C SER A 21 7.75 -1.61 5.93
N GLU A 22 8.31 -2.43 5.06
CA GLU A 22 7.59 -3.50 4.36
C GLU A 22 6.95 -4.48 5.34
N GLN A 23 7.66 -4.87 6.40
CA GLN A 23 7.10 -5.69 7.46
C GLN A 23 5.86 -5.05 8.09
N ALA A 24 5.93 -3.76 8.45
CA ALA A 24 4.80 -3.05 9.03
C ALA A 24 3.61 -2.95 8.06
N ILE A 25 3.86 -2.78 6.76
CA ILE A 25 2.82 -2.72 5.74
C ILE A 25 2.09 -4.07 5.65
N VAL A 26 2.83 -5.18 5.63
CA VAL A 26 2.27 -6.54 5.60
C VAL A 26 1.43 -6.80 6.85
N GLU A 27 1.94 -6.46 8.04
CA GLU A 27 1.22 -6.64 9.30
C GLU A 27 -0.07 -5.82 9.35
N LYS A 28 -0.04 -4.55 8.92
CA LYS A 28 -1.21 -3.66 8.93
C LYS A 28 -2.27 -4.08 7.90
N LEU A 29 -1.87 -4.61 6.75
CA LEU A 29 -2.81 -5.02 5.70
C LEU A 29 -3.31 -6.47 5.83
N GLY A 30 -2.67 -7.29 6.66
CA GLY A 30 -3.04 -8.69 6.89
C GLY A 30 -4.52 -8.95 7.23
N PRO A 31 -5.22 -8.10 8.01
CA PRO A 31 -6.65 -8.24 8.26
C PRO A 31 -7.54 -8.03 7.03
N VAL A 32 -7.03 -7.36 5.99
CA VAL A 32 -7.81 -6.91 4.81
C VAL A 32 -7.50 -7.74 3.58
N MET A 33 -6.25 -8.21 3.42
CA MET A 33 -5.84 -9.04 2.30
C MET A 33 -4.67 -9.98 2.66
N PRO A 34 -4.50 -11.10 1.94
CA PRO A 34 -3.40 -12.02 2.19
C PRO A 34 -2.03 -11.38 1.96
N GLU A 35 -1.03 -11.75 2.77
CA GLU A 35 0.36 -11.27 2.65
C GLU A 35 0.91 -11.40 1.22
N LYS A 36 0.62 -12.52 0.53
CA LYS A 36 1.03 -12.73 -0.85
C LYS A 36 0.50 -11.65 -1.81
N GLU A 37 -0.71 -11.16 -1.58
CA GLU A 37 -1.29 -10.08 -2.39
C GLU A 37 -0.67 -8.72 -2.04
N VAL A 38 -0.36 -8.48 -0.76
CA VAL A 38 0.40 -7.28 -0.34
C VAL A 38 1.75 -7.23 -1.05
N GLN A 39 2.50 -8.34 -0.99
CA GLN A 39 3.82 -8.46 -1.60
C GLN A 39 3.78 -8.26 -3.13
N ARG A 40 2.84 -8.93 -3.81
CA ARG A 40 2.62 -8.74 -5.26
C ARG A 40 2.25 -7.30 -5.61
N GLY A 41 1.47 -6.64 -4.76
CA GLY A 41 1.11 -5.24 -4.91
C GLY A 41 2.32 -4.31 -4.77
N ILE A 42 3.18 -4.55 -3.77
CA ILE A 42 4.44 -3.83 -3.59
C ILE A 42 5.37 -4.00 -4.80
N ASP A 43 5.59 -5.24 -5.24
CA ASP A 43 6.41 -5.53 -6.42
C ASP A 43 5.89 -4.80 -7.67
N SER A 44 4.56 -4.79 -7.85
CA SER A 44 3.91 -4.09 -8.97
C SER A 44 4.10 -2.58 -8.87
N LEU A 45 3.97 -1.99 -7.68
CA LEU A 45 4.18 -0.56 -7.45
C LEU A 45 5.64 -0.14 -7.66
N ILE A 46 6.60 -1.00 -7.31
CA ILE A 46 8.02 -0.79 -7.59
C ILE A 46 8.28 -0.91 -9.10
N GLY A 47 7.78 -1.96 -9.74
CA GLY A 47 7.95 -2.18 -11.18
C GLY A 47 7.32 -1.09 -12.05
N THR A 48 6.27 -0.44 -11.55
CA THR A 48 5.62 0.72 -12.19
C THR A 48 6.16 2.07 -11.72
N GLN A 49 7.22 2.07 -10.89
CA GLN A 49 7.89 3.27 -10.36
C GLN A 49 6.99 4.20 -9.53
N ARG A 50 5.86 3.71 -9.02
CA ARG A 50 4.97 4.44 -8.10
C ARG A 50 5.48 4.42 -6.66
N VAL A 51 6.23 3.37 -6.31
CA VAL A 51 6.92 3.22 -5.03
C VAL A 51 8.38 2.91 -5.30
N ARG A 52 9.27 3.32 -4.40
CA ARG A 52 10.69 2.96 -4.44
C ARG A 52 11.15 2.41 -3.11
N ARG A 53 12.13 1.50 -3.16
CA ARG A 53 12.85 1.00 -2.00
C ARG A 53 14.05 1.92 -1.71
N ILE A 54 14.08 2.53 -0.54
CA ILE A 54 15.13 3.50 -0.11
C ILE A 54 16.05 2.94 0.99
N GLY A 55 15.77 1.73 1.46
CA GLY A 55 16.61 0.96 2.38
C GLY A 55 16.25 -0.52 2.29
N PRO A 56 16.90 -1.41 3.04
CA PRO A 56 16.65 -2.85 2.95
C PRO A 56 15.17 -3.23 3.06
N ASP A 57 14.46 -2.58 3.99
CA ASP A 57 13.05 -2.82 4.30
C ASP A 57 12.18 -1.57 4.14
N ILE A 58 12.75 -0.46 3.66
CA ILE A 58 12.08 0.85 3.69
C ILE A 58 11.57 1.22 2.30
N LEU A 59 10.27 1.42 2.20
CA LEU A 59 9.52 1.81 1.01
C LEU A 59 9.07 3.27 1.12
N GLN A 60 8.97 3.94 -0.03
CA GLN A 60 8.51 5.31 -0.13
C GLN A 60 7.70 5.50 -1.42
N ASN A 61 6.55 6.16 -1.33
CA ASN A 61 5.81 6.59 -2.52
C ASN A 61 6.66 7.57 -3.34
N ASN A 62 6.69 7.36 -4.64
CA ASN A 62 7.42 8.18 -5.59
C ASN A 62 6.54 9.36 -6.04
N GLU A 63 6.11 10.20 -5.09
CA GLU A 63 5.17 11.31 -5.31
C GLU A 63 5.71 12.36 -6.31
N SER A 64 7.01 12.33 -6.64
CA SER A 64 7.59 13.15 -7.71
C SER A 64 7.30 12.64 -9.13
N HIS A 65 6.92 11.36 -9.28
CA HIS A 65 6.61 10.72 -10.57
C HIS A 65 5.12 10.43 -10.73
N THR A 66 4.41 10.17 -9.64
CA THR A 66 2.98 9.87 -9.65
C THR A 66 2.37 10.33 -8.34
N GLU A 67 1.31 11.14 -8.43
CA GLU A 67 0.56 11.57 -7.24
C GLU A 67 -0.02 10.37 -6.49
N LEU A 68 -0.08 10.48 -5.16
CA LEU A 68 -0.77 9.48 -4.36
C LEU A 68 -2.26 9.45 -4.78
N PRO A 69 -2.84 8.29 -5.11
CA PRO A 69 -4.24 8.22 -5.52
C PRO A 69 -5.18 8.76 -4.44
N VAL A 70 -6.36 9.23 -4.83
CA VAL A 70 -7.40 9.63 -3.86
C VAL A 70 -8.05 8.37 -3.28
N LEU A 71 -8.20 8.32 -1.95
CA LEU A 71 -9.00 7.29 -1.29
C LEU A 71 -10.48 7.47 -1.63
N SER A 72 -11.11 6.43 -2.18
CA SER A 72 -12.57 6.37 -2.28
C SER A 72 -13.18 6.16 -0.90
N GLU A 73 -14.47 6.50 -0.72
CA GLU A 73 -15.17 6.34 0.57
C GLU A 73 -15.08 4.91 1.12
N SER A 74 -15.22 3.91 0.24
CA SER A 74 -15.12 2.50 0.62
C SER A 74 -13.73 2.15 1.18
N LEU A 75 -12.67 2.70 0.61
CA LEU A 75 -11.29 2.44 1.08
C LEU A 75 -10.93 3.28 2.30
N ALA A 76 -11.49 4.48 2.43
CA ALA A 76 -11.32 5.32 3.61
C ALA A 76 -11.84 4.59 4.86
N GLY A 77 -13.03 3.96 4.78
CA GLY A 77 -13.56 3.16 5.89
C GLY A 77 -12.67 1.97 6.28
N ILE A 78 -11.93 1.39 5.34
CA ILE A 78 -10.95 0.33 5.63
C ILE A 78 -9.73 0.93 6.34
N ILE A 79 -9.17 2.01 5.80
CA ILE A 79 -8.02 2.74 6.38
C ILE A 79 -8.34 3.19 7.81
N ASP A 80 -9.54 3.70 8.08
CA ASP A 80 -9.95 4.14 9.41
C ASP A 80 -10.11 2.97 10.40
N GLY A 81 -10.47 1.78 9.90
CA GLY A 81 -10.53 0.55 10.69
C GLY A 81 -9.17 -0.09 10.95
N LEU A 82 -8.15 0.30 10.19
CA LEU A 82 -6.76 -0.04 10.45
C LEU A 82 -6.21 1.05 11.38
N ASP A 83 -5.72 0.68 12.56
CA ASP A 83 -5.10 1.61 13.51
C ASP A 83 -3.76 2.12 12.94
N LEU A 84 -3.84 3.05 11.97
CA LEU A 84 -2.78 3.48 11.04
C LEU A 84 -2.14 4.79 11.43
#